data_AF-A0A151BGV2-F1
#
_entry.id   AF-A0A151BGV2-F1
#
_cell.length_a   1.000
_cell.length_b   1.000
_cell.length_c   1.000
_cell.angle_alpha   90.00
_cell.angle_beta   90.00
_cell.angle_gamma   90.00
#
_symmetry.space_group_name_H-M   'P 1'
#
loop_
_entity.id
_entity.type
_entity.pdbx_description
1 polymer ?
#
loop_
_entity_poly.entity_id
_entity_poly.type
_entity_poly.pdbx_seq_one_letter_code
_entity_poly.pdbx_strand_id
1 'polypeptide(L)'
;MAERVWKGKPIPEFKLFQERFPKLSEEFTELVRETLEESKLERKIQELVIVALLAGKFEGGFKFHLKEAIRHGATKEEVAGAILLTLPYCDVATFLKSLAWAREEGIL
;
A
#
# COMPACT_ATOMS: atom_id res chain seq x y z
N MET A 1 -8.10 15.07 -6.05
CA MET A 1 -7.95 14.86 -4.59
C MET A 1 -7.02 13.69 -4.28
N ALA A 2 -7.28 12.47 -4.77
CA ALA A 2 -6.37 11.32 -4.58
C ALA A 2 -4.92 11.58 -5.03
N GLU A 3 -4.72 12.37 -6.11
CA GLU A 3 -3.40 12.81 -6.58
C GLU A 3 -2.62 13.67 -5.57
N ARG A 4 -3.29 14.21 -4.53
CA ARG A 4 -2.63 14.94 -3.43
C ARG A 4 -2.00 14.01 -2.39
N VAL A 5 -2.44 12.74 -2.33
CA VAL A 5 -1.99 11.76 -1.32
C VAL A 5 -1.08 10.69 -1.95
N TRP A 6 -1.47 10.19 -3.13
CA TRP A 6 -0.73 9.18 -3.88
C TRP A 6 -0.46 9.65 -5.30
N LYS A 7 0.61 9.13 -5.91
CA LYS A 7 1.00 9.44 -7.30
C LYS A 7 0.45 8.42 -8.30
N GLY A 8 0.03 7.24 -7.84
CA GLY A 8 -0.53 6.18 -8.66
C GLY A 8 -2.00 6.38 -9.05
N LYS A 9 -2.41 5.75 -10.16
CA LYS A 9 -3.84 5.66 -10.52
C LYS A 9 -4.58 4.78 -9.51
N PRO A 10 -5.80 5.15 -9.09
CA PRO A 10 -6.58 4.34 -8.15
C PRO A 10 -6.87 2.95 -8.73
N ILE A 11 -6.90 1.95 -7.85
CA ILE A 11 -7.29 0.59 -8.19
C ILE A 11 -8.80 0.51 -8.50
N PRO A 12 -9.27 -0.47 -9.29
CA PRO A 12 -10.67 -0.59 -9.69
C PRO A 12 -11.66 -0.56 -8.51
N GLU A 13 -11.30 -1.21 -7.39
CA GLU A 13 -12.11 -1.26 -6.17
C GLU A 13 -12.30 0.13 -5.56
N PHE A 14 -11.23 0.93 -5.51
CA PHE A 14 -11.30 2.30 -4.99
C PHE A 14 -12.02 3.23 -5.96
N LYS A 15 -11.84 3.03 -7.26
CA LYS A 15 -12.59 3.78 -8.28
C LYS A 15 -14.10 3.54 -8.14
N LEU A 16 -14.52 2.30 -7.91
CA LEU A 16 -15.93 1.99 -7.64
C LEU A 16 -16.44 2.69 -6.37
N PHE A 17 -15.62 2.78 -5.32
CA PHE A 17 -15.96 3.53 -4.11
C PHE A 17 -16.17 5.02 -4.41
N GLN A 18 -15.30 5.64 -5.21
CA GLN A 18 -15.43 7.02 -5.65
C GLN A 18 -16.71 7.27 -6.47
N GLU A 19 -17.04 6.35 -7.39
CA GLU A 19 -18.23 6.49 -8.25
C GLU A 19 -19.54 6.31 -7.46
N ARG A 20 -19.58 5.36 -6.52
CA ARG A 20 -20.80 5.01 -5.78
C ARG A 20 -21.05 5.91 -4.56
N PHE A 21 -20.00 6.39 -3.92
CA PHE A 21 -20.08 7.17 -2.68
C PHE A 21 -19.11 8.36 -2.73
N PRO A 22 -19.28 9.31 -3.67
CA PRO A 22 -18.28 10.34 -3.97
C PRO A 22 -17.90 11.18 -2.75
N LYS A 23 -18.89 11.68 -1.99
CA LYS A 23 -18.64 12.48 -0.79
C LYS A 23 -17.84 11.72 0.28
N LEU A 24 -18.25 10.48 0.57
CA LEU A 24 -17.56 9.67 1.58
C LEU A 24 -16.14 9.28 1.13
N SER A 25 -15.95 9.05 -0.16
CA SER A 25 -14.62 8.77 -0.71
C SER A 25 -13.67 9.96 -0.62
N GLU A 26 -14.19 11.18 -0.72
CA GLU A 26 -13.43 12.42 -0.53
C GLU A 26 -13.06 12.60 0.96
N GLU A 27 -14.03 12.45 1.86
CA GLU A 27 -13.80 12.49 3.32
C GLU A 27 -12.78 11.42 3.76
N PHE A 28 -12.88 10.21 3.23
CA PHE A 28 -11.90 9.14 3.47
C PHE A 28 -10.50 9.53 2.97
N THR A 29 -10.41 10.15 1.79
CA THR A 29 -9.11 10.58 1.23
C THR A 29 -8.46 11.64 2.12
N GLU A 30 -9.25 12.57 2.67
CA GLU A 30 -8.74 13.57 3.62
C GLU A 30 -8.28 12.93 4.94
N LEU A 31 -9.04 11.98 5.49
CA LEU A 31 -8.61 11.23 6.66
C LEU A 31 -7.26 10.54 6.43
N VAL A 32 -7.07 9.93 5.26
CA VAL A 32 -5.77 9.31 4.93
C VAL A 32 -4.67 10.35 4.85
N ARG A 33 -4.90 11.49 4.17
CA ARG A 33 -3.91 12.59 4.07
C ARG A 33 -3.47 13.04 5.46
N GLU A 34 -4.42 13.36 6.34
CA GLU A 34 -4.15 13.85 7.69
C GLU A 34 -3.43 12.79 8.53
N THR A 35 -3.82 11.52 8.44
CA THR A 35 -3.15 10.42 9.15
C THR A 35 -1.69 10.29 8.74
N LEU A 36 -1.40 10.39 7.44
CA LEU A 36 -0.04 10.32 6.93
C LEU A 36 0.77 11.54 7.38
N GLU A 37 0.22 12.74 7.29
CA GLU A 37 0.88 13.97 7.79
C GLU A 37 1.14 13.92 9.31
N GLU A 38 0.22 13.37 10.09
CA GLU A 38 0.35 13.26 11.56
C GLU A 38 1.29 12.16 12.01
N SER A 39 1.48 11.10 11.21
CA SER A 39 2.46 10.05 11.54
C SER A 39 3.90 10.57 11.66
N LYS A 40 4.22 11.72 11.05
CA LYS A 40 5.55 12.32 10.94
C LYS A 40 6.64 11.41 10.35
N LEU A 41 6.26 10.24 9.83
CA LEU A 41 7.16 9.33 9.13
C LEU A 41 7.43 9.81 7.72
N GLU A 42 8.64 9.55 7.22
CA GLU A 42 8.92 9.74 5.80
C GLU A 42 8.02 8.88 4.93
N ARG A 43 7.64 9.40 3.76
CA ARG A 43 6.68 8.76 2.86
C ARG A 43 7.09 7.34 2.45
N LYS A 44 8.39 7.10 2.24
CA LYS A 44 8.95 5.77 1.98
C LYS A 44 8.60 4.78 3.08
N ILE A 45 8.78 5.18 4.34
CA ILE A 45 8.55 4.34 5.50
C ILE A 45 7.05 4.09 5.70
N GLN A 46 6.21 5.10 5.51
CA GLN A 46 4.75 4.93 5.55
C GLN A 46 4.29 3.86 4.57
N GLU A 47 4.75 3.93 3.31
CA GLU A 47 4.35 2.98 2.28
C GLU A 47 4.87 1.56 2.56
N LEU A 48 6.11 1.40 3.06
CA LEU A 48 6.61 0.09 3.50
C LEU A 48 5.79 -0.51 4.64
N VAL A 49 5.36 0.32 5.61
CA VAL A 49 4.47 -0.12 6.69
C VAL A 49 3.10 -0.52 6.14
N ILE A 50 2.52 0.28 5.23
CA ILE A 50 1.22 -0.02 4.63
C ILE A 50 1.27 -1.32 3.80
N VAL A 51 2.36 -1.55 3.05
CA VAL A 51 2.61 -2.82 2.34
C VAL A 51 2.53 -4.00 3.30
N ALA A 52 3.21 -3.93 4.46
CA ALA A 52 3.14 -4.99 5.46
C ALA A 52 1.74 -5.15 6.08
N LEU A 53 0.99 -4.06 6.28
CA LEU A 53 -0.37 -4.09 6.83
C LEU A 53 -1.38 -4.76 5.87
N LEU A 54 -1.21 -4.56 4.57
CA LEU A 54 -2.10 -5.07 3.51
C LEU A 54 -1.72 -6.47 3.00
N ALA A 55 -0.51 -6.93 3.33
CA ALA A 55 0.00 -8.25 3.01
C ALA A 55 -1.03 -9.35 3.30
N GLY A 56 -1.24 -10.27 2.35
CA GLY A 56 -2.16 -11.40 2.45
C GLY A 56 -3.66 -11.06 2.56
N LYS A 57 -4.04 -9.78 2.74
CA LYS A 57 -5.41 -9.34 3.03
C LYS A 57 -6.08 -8.64 1.85
N PHE A 58 -5.33 -7.79 1.14
CA PHE A 58 -5.89 -6.99 0.06
C PHE A 58 -4.88 -6.86 -1.09
N GLU A 59 -5.00 -7.73 -2.09
CA GLU A 59 -4.06 -7.82 -3.21
C GLU A 59 -3.94 -6.51 -4.00
N GLY A 60 -5.08 -5.92 -4.42
CA GLY A 60 -5.09 -4.67 -5.17
C GLY A 60 -4.43 -3.52 -4.40
N GLY A 61 -4.79 -3.36 -3.13
CA GLY A 61 -4.17 -2.37 -2.24
C GLY A 61 -2.68 -2.64 -2.01
N PHE A 62 -2.30 -3.90 -1.75
CA PHE A 62 -0.90 -4.30 -1.57
C PHE A 62 -0.05 -3.92 -2.79
N LYS A 63 -0.50 -4.30 -4.00
CA LYS A 63 0.21 -4.00 -5.26
C LYS A 63 0.30 -2.49 -5.52
N PHE A 64 -0.74 -1.75 -5.18
CA PHE A 64 -0.76 -0.29 -5.30
C PHE A 64 0.28 0.35 -4.36
N HIS A 65 0.24 0.03 -3.07
CA HIS A 65 1.15 0.61 -2.07
C HIS A 65 2.59 0.13 -2.24
N LEU A 66 2.80 -1.08 -2.76
CA LEU A 66 4.13 -1.55 -3.18
C LEU A 66 4.72 -0.64 -4.27
N LYS A 67 3.93 -0.26 -5.28
CA LYS A 67 4.37 0.69 -6.32
C LYS A 67 4.62 2.08 -5.76
N GLU A 68 3.78 2.55 -4.84
CA GLU A 68 4.00 3.84 -4.16
C GLU A 68 5.29 3.83 -3.33
N ALA A 69 5.59 2.74 -2.61
CA ALA A 69 6.86 2.60 -1.88
C ALA A 69 8.06 2.79 -2.81
N ILE A 70 8.09 2.09 -3.96
CA ILE A 70 9.16 2.25 -4.96
C ILE A 70 9.20 3.69 -5.51
N ARG A 71 8.05 4.29 -5.83
CA ARG A 71 7.98 5.70 -6.30
C ARG A 71 8.50 6.71 -5.27
N HIS A 72 8.43 6.37 -3.99
CA HIS A 72 8.95 7.16 -2.89
C HIS A 72 10.37 6.75 -2.46
N GLY A 73 11.07 5.97 -3.28
CA GLY A 73 12.49 5.67 -3.12
C GLY A 73 12.79 4.42 -2.32
N ALA A 74 11.80 3.56 -2.05
CA ALA A 74 12.08 2.24 -1.49
C ALA A 74 12.85 1.39 -2.51
N THR A 75 13.83 0.61 -2.03
CA THR A 75 14.48 -0.41 -2.87
C THR A 75 13.64 -1.68 -2.92
N LYS A 76 13.93 -2.55 -3.90
CA LYS A 76 13.30 -3.88 -3.99
C LYS A 76 13.61 -4.72 -2.73
N GLU A 77 14.80 -4.58 -2.19
CA GLU A 77 15.26 -5.24 -0.97
C GLU A 77 14.51 -4.74 0.26
N GLU A 78 14.25 -3.43 0.37
CA GLU A 78 13.44 -2.87 1.45
C GLU A 78 11.99 -3.41 1.40
N VAL A 79 11.40 -3.51 0.20
CA VAL A 79 10.07 -4.11 0.01
C VAL A 79 10.07 -5.59 0.38
N ALA A 80 11.08 -6.35 -0.08
CA ALA A 80 11.24 -7.75 0.28
C ALA A 80 11.41 -7.92 1.81
N GLY A 81 12.12 -7.02 2.47
CA GLY A 81 12.26 -6.95 3.91
C GLY A 81 10.92 -6.73 4.63
N ALA A 82 10.10 -5.77 4.16
CA ALA A 82 8.76 -5.55 4.70
C ALA A 82 7.87 -6.79 4.57
N ILE A 83 7.94 -7.50 3.43
CA ILE A 83 7.23 -8.77 3.24
C ILE A 83 7.78 -9.86 4.18
N LEU A 84 9.10 -9.97 4.34
CA LEU A 84 9.74 -10.96 5.21
C LEU A 84 9.27 -10.82 6.67
N LEU A 85 9.08 -9.59 7.16
CA LEU A 85 8.57 -9.35 8.52
C LEU A 85 7.17 -9.94 8.74
N THR A 86 6.37 -10.15 7.69
CA THR A 86 5.04 -10.77 7.84
C THR A 86 5.11 -12.25 8.22
N LEU A 87 6.25 -12.93 8.02
CA LEU A 87 6.41 -14.34 8.37
C LEU A 87 6.31 -14.59 9.89
N PRO A 88 7.09 -13.92 10.77
CA PRO A 88 6.98 -14.11 12.21
C PRO A 88 5.84 -13.31 12.87
N TYR A 89 5.38 -12.21 12.26
CA TYR A 89 4.39 -11.31 12.88
C TYR A 89 2.98 -11.46 12.33
N CYS A 90 2.80 -12.27 11.30
CA CYS A 90 1.48 -12.70 10.80
C CYS A 90 1.46 -14.22 10.72
N ASP A 91 1.55 -14.77 9.51
CA ASP A 91 1.52 -16.20 9.25
C ASP A 91 2.17 -16.54 7.91
N VAL A 92 2.48 -17.83 7.71
CA VAL A 92 3.15 -18.31 6.50
C VAL A 92 2.32 -18.08 5.23
N ALA A 93 0.99 -18.12 5.30
CA ALA A 93 0.14 -17.91 4.13
C ALA A 93 0.14 -16.44 3.69
N THR A 94 0.12 -15.50 4.64
CA THR A 94 0.27 -14.06 4.42
C THR A 94 1.60 -13.77 3.72
N PHE A 95 2.69 -14.34 4.21
CA PHE A 95 4.02 -14.21 3.60
C PHE A 95 4.07 -14.76 2.17
N LEU A 96 3.63 -16.01 1.96
CA LEU A 96 3.69 -16.67 0.65
C LEU A 96 2.84 -15.97 -0.41
N LYS A 97 1.62 -15.51 -0.06
CA LYS A 97 0.77 -14.72 -0.97
C LYS A 97 1.46 -13.42 -1.37
N SER A 98 2.03 -12.72 -0.40
CA SER A 98 2.66 -11.41 -0.64
C SER A 98 3.94 -11.52 -1.47
N LEU A 99 4.71 -12.61 -1.31
CA LEU A 99 5.83 -12.93 -2.22
C LEU A 99 5.36 -13.13 -3.67
N ALA A 100 4.28 -13.90 -3.88
CA ALA A 100 3.74 -14.15 -5.20
C ALA A 100 3.28 -12.84 -5.88
N TRP A 101 2.55 -12.00 -5.15
CA TRP A 101 2.10 -10.70 -5.65
C TRP A 101 3.27 -9.74 -5.93
N ALA A 102 4.32 -9.72 -5.11
CA ALA A 102 5.49 -8.89 -5.35
C ALA A 102 6.28 -9.33 -6.59
N ARG A 103 6.36 -10.65 -6.85
CA ARG A 103 6.96 -11.20 -8.08
C ARG A 103 6.18 -10.78 -9.32
N GLU A 104 4.86 -10.79 -9.27
CA GLU A 104 4.01 -10.33 -10.39
C GLU A 104 4.24 -8.85 -10.74
N GLU A 105 4.68 -8.05 -9.76
CA GLU A 105 5.04 -6.64 -9.94
C GLU A 105 6.53 -6.42 -10.29
N GLY A 106 7.28 -7.50 -10.54
CA GLY A 106 8.69 -7.44 -10.93
C GLY A 106 9.63 -6.93 -9.85
N ILE A 107 9.22 -7.02 -8.57
CA ILE A 107 10.09 -6.71 -7.42
C ILE A 107 11.02 -7.87 -7.11
N LEU A 108 10.50 -9.10 -7.18
CA LEU A 108 11.19 -10.36 -6.93
C LEU A 108 11.29 -11.20 -8.20
#